data_AF-A0A182SP08-F1
#
_entry.id   AF-A0A182SP08-F1
#
_cell.length_a   1.000
_cell.length_b   1.000
_cell.length_c   1.000
_cell.angle_alpha   90.00
_cell.angle_beta   90.00
_cell.angle_gamma   90.00
#
_symmetry.space_group_name_H-M   'P 1'
#
loop_
_entity.id
_entity.type
_entity.pdbx_description
1 polymer ?
#
loop_
_entity_poly.entity_id
_entity_poly.type
_entity_poly.pdbx_seq_one_letter_code
_entity_poly.pdbx_strand_id
1 'polypeptide(L)'
;MYNESYSISERLIDETSFSGVILPSHDWNTLDHIGKSARITYRVRVQCADNYYNTTCTTFCRPRNDQFGHYTCGKQGNKVCLPGWQGANCEKGKWLEVKRASGKSQK
;
A
#
# COMPACT_ATOMS: atom_id res chain seq x y z
N MET A 1 -17.46 37.17 33.12
CA MET A 1 -17.11 35.83 33.64
C MET A 1 -18.28 34.90 33.33
N TYR A 2 -18.26 34.22 32.18
CA TYR A 2 -19.18 33.10 31.93
C TYR A 2 -18.38 31.84 32.23
N ASN A 3 -18.51 31.38 33.48
CA ASN A 3 -18.01 30.09 33.91
C ASN A 3 -19.19 29.12 33.87
N GLU A 4 -19.35 28.44 32.74
CA GLU A 4 -20.17 27.23 32.63
C GLU A 4 -19.36 26.24 31.80
N SER A 5 -18.64 25.36 32.50
CA SER A 5 -18.02 24.19 31.90
C SER A 5 -19.12 23.18 31.56
N TYR A 6 -19.95 23.49 30.57
CA TYR A 6 -20.85 22.50 29.98
C TYR A 6 -20.03 21.32 29.49
N SER A 7 -20.53 20.12 29.76
CA SER A 7 -19.88 18.90 29.32
C SER A 7 -19.87 18.87 27.78
N ILE A 8 -18.81 18.34 27.18
CA ILE A 8 -18.70 18.22 25.71
C ILE A 8 -19.90 17.44 25.13
N SER A 9 -20.46 16.50 25.91
CA SER A 9 -21.69 15.77 25.58
C SER A 9 -22.92 16.64 25.38
N GLU A 10 -23.04 17.78 26.06
CA GLU A 10 -24.21 18.67 25.94
C GLU A 10 -24.14 19.57 24.70
N ARG A 11 -22.99 19.63 24.01
CA ARG A 11 -22.81 20.40 22.76
C ARG A 11 -22.65 19.51 21.53
N LEU A 12 -22.72 18.19 21.69
CA LEU A 12 -22.64 17.22 20.60
C LEU A 12 -23.92 17.30 19.75
N ILE A 13 -23.77 17.64 18.47
CA ILE A 13 -24.91 17.77 17.55
C ILE A 13 -25.41 16.39 17.11
N ASP A 14 -24.50 15.51 16.70
CA ASP A 14 -24.79 14.13 16.29
C ASP A 14 -23.49 13.30 16.34
N GLU A 15 -23.60 12.00 16.53
CA GLU A 15 -22.48 11.06 16.53
C GLU A 15 -22.85 9.79 15.75
N THR A 16 -21.86 9.23 15.05
CA THR A 16 -22.02 8.01 14.27
C THR A 16 -20.76 7.15 14.32
N SER A 17 -20.93 5.84 14.21
CA SER A 17 -19.82 4.90 14.09
C SER A 17 -20.04 3.98 12.90
N PHE A 18 -18.96 3.70 12.18
CA PHE A 18 -18.95 2.77 11.06
C PHE A 18 -18.07 1.58 11.38
N SER A 19 -18.57 0.36 11.15
CA SER A 19 -17.83 -0.88 11.27
C SER A 19 -17.93 -1.66 9.96
N GLY A 20 -16.79 -1.87 9.31
CA GLY A 20 -16.71 -2.53 8.01
C GLY A 20 -15.29 -2.54 7.45
N VAL A 21 -15.09 -3.26 6.35
CA VAL A 21 -13.78 -3.35 5.68
C VAL A 21 -13.70 -2.31 4.57
N ILE A 22 -12.67 -1.46 4.62
CA ILE A 22 -12.31 -0.52 3.55
C ILE A 22 -10.91 -0.88 3.06
N LEU A 23 -10.82 -1.40 1.84
CA LEU A 23 -9.54 -1.78 1.23
C LEU A 23 -8.79 -0.55 0.71
N PRO A 24 -7.45 -0.63 0.60
CA PRO A 24 -6.66 0.43 -0.03
C PRO A 24 -7.11 0.69 -1.49
N SER A 25 -7.41 1.94 -1.81
CA SER A 25 -7.78 2.38 -3.17
C SER A 25 -7.53 3.87 -3.37
N HIS A 26 -7.40 4.30 -4.62
CA HIS A 26 -7.46 5.71 -4.99
C HIS A 26 -8.89 6.27 -4.90
N ASP A 27 -9.88 5.40 -4.97
CA ASP A 27 -11.30 5.74 -4.96
C ASP A 27 -11.79 6.07 -3.55
N TRP A 28 -12.77 6.98 -3.49
CA TRP A 28 -13.41 7.39 -2.24
C TRP A 28 -14.61 6.49 -1.92
N ASN A 29 -14.75 6.14 -0.64
CA ASN A 29 -15.96 5.52 -0.12
C ASN A 29 -16.81 6.61 0.54
N THR A 30 -18.05 6.76 0.07
CA THR A 30 -19.02 7.71 0.64
C THR A 30 -19.82 7.02 1.72
N LEU A 31 -19.86 7.63 2.90
CA LEU A 31 -20.63 7.17 4.05
C LEU A 31 -21.64 8.25 4.43
N ASP A 32 -22.87 7.83 4.69
CA ASP A 32 -23.98 8.69 5.07
C ASP A 32 -24.45 8.33 6.48
N HIS A 33 -24.62 9.35 7.31
CA HIS A 33 -25.29 9.29 8.59
C HIS A 33 -26.53 10.18 8.54
N ILE A 34 -27.69 9.59 8.76
CA ILE A 34 -28.96 10.31 8.89
C ILE A 34 -29.32 10.26 10.37
N GLY A 35 -28.84 11.26 11.10
CA GLY A 35 -29.08 11.39 12.52
C GLY A 35 -30.38 12.13 12.84
N LYS A 36 -30.63 12.33 14.14
CA LYS A 36 -31.84 12.99 14.62
C LYS A 36 -31.79 14.50 14.43
N SER A 37 -30.60 15.08 14.54
CA SER A 37 -30.38 16.52 14.50
C SER A 37 -29.74 16.97 13.19
N ALA A 38 -28.92 16.12 12.57
CA ALA A 38 -28.21 16.45 11.34
C ALA A 38 -28.06 15.24 10.41
N ARG A 39 -27.87 15.53 9.12
CA ARG A 39 -27.36 14.57 8.15
C ARG A 39 -25.88 14.85 7.90
N ILE A 40 -25.03 13.84 8.06
CA ILE A 40 -23.59 13.92 7.83
C ILE A 40 -23.23 12.99 6.68
N THR A 41 -22.75 13.55 5.57
CA THR A 41 -22.18 12.78 4.46
C THR A 41 -20.68 13.02 4.43
N TYR A 42 -19.89 11.97 4.54
CA TYR A 42 -18.44 12.07 4.58
C TYR A 42 -17.81 11.03 3.64
N ARG A 43 -16.58 11.30 3.22
CA ARG A 43 -15.83 10.42 2.32
C ARG A 43 -14.53 10.00 2.98
N VAL A 44 -14.24 8.71 2.92
CA VAL A 44 -13.01 8.12 3.46
C VAL A 44 -12.34 7.25 2.41
N ARG A 45 -11.02 7.16 2.47
CA ARG A 45 -10.25 6.18 1.70
C ARG A 45 -9.01 5.76 2.46
N VAL A 46 -8.54 4.54 2.19
CA VAL A 46 -7.27 4.03 2.69
C VAL A 46 -6.27 4.08 1.53
N GLN A 47 -5.09 4.62 1.77
CA GLN A 47 -4.00 4.64 0.79
C GLN A 47 -2.75 4.05 1.41
N CYS A 48 -2.07 3.20 0.66
CA CYS A 48 -0.73 2.75 1.05
C CYS A 48 0.26 3.91 0.92
N ALA A 49 1.29 3.90 1.78
CA ALA A 49 2.44 4.77 1.60
C ALA A 49 3.20 4.41 0.32
N ASP A 50 4.05 5.33 -0.14
CA ASP A 50 4.86 5.09 -1.33
C ASP A 50 5.65 3.79 -1.22
N ASN A 51 5.66 3.02 -2.31
CA ASN A 51 6.33 1.73 -2.40
C ASN A 51 5.74 0.61 -1.52
N TYR A 52 4.60 0.83 -0.86
CA TYR A 52 3.84 -0.21 -0.17
C TYR A 52 2.63 -0.63 -1.01
N TYR A 53 2.44 -1.94 -1.10
CA TYR A 53 1.42 -2.57 -1.94
C TYR A 53 0.66 -3.61 -1.12
N ASN A 54 -0.28 -4.28 -1.80
CA ASN A 54 -1.22 -5.28 -1.28
C ASN A 54 -2.39 -4.68 -0.48
N THR A 55 -3.34 -5.53 -0.09
CA THR A 55 -4.57 -5.13 0.61
C THR A 55 -4.35 -4.68 2.06
N THR A 56 -3.16 -4.93 2.61
CA THR A 56 -2.77 -4.58 3.98
C THR A 56 -1.66 -3.51 4.02
N CYS A 57 -1.23 -2.98 2.86
CA CYS A 57 -0.12 -2.02 2.73
C CYS A 57 1.18 -2.47 3.41
N THR A 58 1.47 -3.77 3.41
CA THR A 58 2.62 -4.35 4.13
C THR A 58 3.74 -4.81 3.20
N THR A 59 3.46 -5.06 1.92
CA THR A 59 4.47 -5.49 0.97
C THR A 59 5.23 -4.28 0.44
N PHE A 60 6.48 -4.12 0.88
CA PHE A 60 7.37 -3.08 0.36
C PHE A 60 8.06 -3.52 -0.94
N CYS A 61 8.00 -2.66 -1.96
CA CYS A 61 8.77 -2.78 -3.18
C CYS A 61 9.09 -1.41 -3.79
N ARG A 62 10.37 -1.07 -3.84
CA ARG A 62 10.86 0.09 -4.59
C ARG A 62 11.65 -0.43 -5.79
N PRO A 63 11.37 0.03 -7.03
CA PRO A 63 12.17 -0.36 -8.20
C PRO A 63 13.66 -0.13 -7.96
N ARG A 64 14.48 -1.07 -8.41
CA ARG A 64 15.94 -1.05 -8.20
C ARG A 64 16.65 -1.57 -9.44
N ASN A 65 17.78 -0.93 -9.78
CA ASN A 65 18.64 -1.35 -10.88
C ASN A 65 20.10 -1.03 -10.53
N ASP A 66 20.64 -1.79 -9.58
CA ASP A 66 22.00 -1.63 -9.07
C ASP A 66 22.57 -3.01 -8.70
N GLN A 67 23.78 -3.05 -8.13
CA GLN A 67 24.47 -4.30 -7.76
C GLN A 67 23.68 -5.25 -6.84
N PHE A 68 22.62 -4.78 -6.16
CA PHE A 68 21.79 -5.58 -5.27
C PHE A 68 20.48 -6.06 -5.90
N GLY A 69 20.17 -5.67 -7.14
CA GLY A 69 18.98 -6.17 -7.84
C GLY A 69 18.55 -5.33 -9.03
N HIS A 70 17.91 -6.00 -9.98
CA HIS A 70 17.48 -5.45 -11.26
C HIS A 70 16.01 -5.77 -11.51
N TYR A 71 15.10 -4.95 -10.98
CA TYR A 71 13.65 -5.20 -11.00
C TYR A 71 12.78 -3.95 -10.97
N THR A 72 11.57 -4.09 -11.51
CA THR A 72 10.43 -3.21 -11.25
C THR A 72 9.47 -3.86 -10.24
N CYS A 73 8.45 -3.12 -9.80
CA CYS A 73 7.44 -3.61 -8.87
C CYS A 73 6.13 -3.89 -9.61
N GLY A 74 5.59 -5.10 -9.41
CA GLY A 74 4.27 -5.48 -9.89
C GLY A 74 3.15 -4.86 -9.06
N LYS A 75 1.90 -5.08 -9.48
CA LYS A 75 0.71 -4.48 -8.83
C LYS A 75 0.55 -4.88 -7.35
N GLN A 76 1.01 -6.06 -6.98
CA GLN A 76 0.96 -6.58 -5.61
C GLN A 76 2.26 -6.33 -4.83
N GLY A 77 3.20 -5.54 -5.38
CA GLY A 77 4.52 -5.31 -4.78
C GLY A 77 5.50 -6.46 -4.96
N ASN A 78 5.18 -7.45 -5.81
CA ASN A 78 6.14 -8.49 -6.17
C ASN A 78 7.24 -7.90 -7.07
N LYS A 79 8.47 -8.37 -6.91
CA LYS A 79 9.59 -7.97 -7.78
C LYS A 79 9.41 -8.61 -9.16
N VAL A 80 9.55 -7.81 -10.20
CA VAL A 80 9.52 -8.25 -11.60
C VAL A 80 10.91 -8.01 -12.17
N CYS A 81 11.65 -9.10 -12.40
CA CYS A 81 13.03 -9.00 -12.87
C CYS A 81 13.11 -8.40 -14.27
N LEU A 82 14.08 -7.51 -14.46
CA LEU A 82 14.41 -6.98 -15.78
C LEU A 82 14.93 -8.10 -16.70
N PRO A 83 14.84 -7.95 -18.04
CA PRO A 83 15.34 -8.94 -18.98
C PRO A 83 16.79 -9.33 -18.68
N GLY A 84 17.06 -10.64 -18.66
CA GLY A 84 18.38 -11.17 -18.34
C GLY A 84 18.66 -11.38 -16.85
N TRP A 85 17.74 -11.04 -15.94
CA TRP A 85 17.90 -11.19 -14.49
C TRP A 85 16.92 -12.19 -13.87
N GLN A 86 17.33 -12.81 -12.77
CA GLN A 86 16.55 -13.76 -11.96
C GLN A 86 17.07 -13.85 -10.52
N GLY A 87 16.47 -14.73 -9.73
CA GLY A 87 16.71 -14.82 -8.29
C GLY A 87 15.62 -14.09 -7.51
N ALA A 88 15.56 -14.31 -6.20
CA ALA A 88 14.51 -13.74 -5.35
C ALA A 88 14.55 -12.21 -5.28
N ASN A 89 15.71 -11.60 -5.55
CA ASN A 89 15.93 -10.17 -5.61
C ASN A 89 16.38 -9.70 -7.00
N CYS A 90 16.24 -10.55 -8.02
CA CYS A 90 16.69 -10.29 -9.38
C CYS A 90 18.17 -9.90 -9.45
N GLU A 91 18.98 -10.58 -8.64
CA GLU A 91 20.41 -10.32 -8.43
C GLU A 91 21.32 -11.21 -9.29
N LYS A 92 20.78 -12.25 -9.93
CA LYS A 92 21.55 -13.20 -10.75
C LYS A 92 21.31 -12.94 -12.23
N GLY A 93 22.38 -12.77 -12.99
CA GLY A 93 22.32 -12.74 -14.45
C GLY A 93 22.05 -14.14 -15.00
N LYS A 94 21.01 -14.29 -15.82
CA LYS A 94 20.65 -15.54 -16.52
C LYS A 94 21.80 -16.08 -17.38
N TRP A 95 22.64 -15.20 -17.91
CA TRP A 95 23.82 -15.55 -18.71
C TRP A 95 24.89 -16.33 -17.94
N LEU A 96 24.97 -16.15 -16.61
CA LEU A 96 25.92 -16.87 -15.77
C LEU A 96 25.55 -18.36 -15.66
N GLU A 97 24.26 -18.68 -15.67
CA GLU A 97 23.79 -20.07 -15.63
C GLU A 97 23.98 -20.79 -16.96
N VAL A 98 23.75 -20.10 -18.08
CA VAL A 98 24.04 -20.67 -19.42
C VAL A 98 25.52 -21.04 -19.55
N LYS A 99 26.44 -20.21 -19.04
CA LYS A 99 27.88 -20.54 -19.02
C LYS A 99 28.20 -21.76 -18.16
N ARG A 100 27.58 -21.88 -16.98
CA ARG A 100 27.73 -23.04 -16.07
C ARG A 100 27.18 -24.33 -16.66
N ALA A 101 26.02 -24.27 -17.33
CA ALA A 101 25.42 -25.42 -18.01
C ALA A 101 26.19 -25.82 -19.28
N SER A 102 26.82 -24.88 -19.97
CA SER A 102 27.58 -25.14 -21.21
C SER A 102 29.00 -25.66 -21.00
N GLY A 103 29.45 -25.90 -19.76
CA GLY A 103 30.77 -26.48 -19.46
C GLY A 103 31.97 -25.64 -19.94
N LYS A 104 31.76 -24.39 -20.37
CA LYS A 104 32.85 -23.51 -20.80
C LYS A 104 33.56 -22.95 -19.57
N SER A 105 34.63 -23.62 -19.18
CA SER A 105 35.61 -23.16 -18.20
C SER A 105 36.00 -21.72 -18.53
N GLN A 106 35.93 -20.83 -17.53
CA GLN A 106 36.46 -19.48 -17.63
C GLN A 106 37.97 -19.60 -17.87
N LYS A 107 38.42 -19.23 -19.07
CA LYS A 107 39.80 -18.78 -19.29
C LYS A 107 39.87 -17.30 -19.01
#